data_AF-A0AB37AWE6-F1
#
_entry.id   AF-A0AB37AWE6-F1
#
_cell.length_a   1.000
_cell.length_b   1.000
_cell.length_c   1.000
_cell.angle_alpha   90.00
_cell.angle_beta   90.00
_cell.angle_gamma   90.00
#
_symmetry.space_group_name_H-M   'P 1'
#
loop_
_entity.id
_entity.type
_entity.pdbx_description
1 polymer ?
#
loop_
_entity_poly.entity_id
_entity_poly.type
_entity_poly.pdbx_seq_one_letter_code
_entity_poly.pdbx_strand_id
1 'polypeptide(L)' 'MFAVERTEDYRYKLVLEGESLGVYEEAQHAVDALCDGDVFQPTWRAIDFETLDVPRNLYDWRYEAD' A
#
# COMPACT_ATOMS: atom_id res chain seq x y z
N MET A 1 -3.15 -2.20 -9.69
CA MET A 1 -4.02 -2.25 -8.49
C MET A 1 -3.13 -2.34 -7.26
N PHE A 2 -3.40 -1.55 -6.23
CA PHE A 2 -2.66 -1.59 -4.96
C PHE A 2 -3.17 -2.73 -4.07
N ALA A 3 -2.27 -3.34 -3.31
CA ALA A 3 -2.59 -4.38 -2.34
C ALA A 3 -1.70 -4.24 -1.10
N VAL A 4 -2.25 -4.59 0.07
CA VAL A 4 -1.48 -4.72 1.31
C VAL A 4 -1.43 -6.20 1.64
N GLU A 5 -0.24 -6.79 1.56
CA GLU A 5 0.00 -8.22 1.77
C GLU A 5 0.70 -8.44 3.12
N ARG A 6 0.26 -9.42 3.90
CA ARG A 6 0.96 -9.80 5.13
C ARG A 6 2.12 -10.74 4.81
N THR A 7 3.32 -10.42 5.28
CA THR A 7 4.52 -11.25 5.12
C THR A 7 4.62 -12.30 6.23
N GLU A 8 5.50 -13.29 6.05
CA GLU A 8 5.77 -14.34 7.04
C GLU A 8 6.32 -13.77 8.36
N ASP A 9 7.03 -12.65 8.31
CA ASP A 9 7.57 -11.92 9.47
C ASP A 9 6.55 -11.04 10.20
N TYR A 10 5.24 -11.26 9.98
CA TYR A 10 4.16 -10.46 10.58
C TYR A 10 4.18 -8.98 10.20
N ARG A 11 4.85 -8.61 9.10
CA ARG A 11 4.85 -7.26 8.53
C ARG A 11 3.85 -7.16 7.39
N TYR A 12 3.58 -5.94 6.95
CA TYR A 12 2.65 -5.62 5.87
C TYR A 12 3.38 -4.96 4.73
N LYS A 13 3.32 -5.57 3.56
CA LYS A 13 3.96 -5.11 2.34
C LYS A 13 2.94 -4.40 1.46
N LEU A 14 3.22 -3.16 1.10
CA LEU A 14 2.44 -2.45 0.09
C LEU A 14 2.96 -2.83 -1.29
N VAL A 15 2.06 -3.31 -2.15
CA VAL A 15 2.39 -3.81 -3.48
C VAL A 15 1.53 -3.10 -4.53
N LEU A 16 2.16 -2.70 -5.62
CA LEU A 16 1.48 -2.23 -6.82
C LEU A 16 1.90 -3.08 -8.00
N GLU A 17 0.94 -3.80 -8.58
CA GLU A 17 1.15 -4.62 -9.78
C GLU A 17 2.33 -5.61 -9.65
N GLY A 18 2.55 -6.13 -8.44
CA GLY A 18 3.62 -7.09 -8.12
C GLY A 18 4.93 -6.45 -7.64
N GLU A 19 5.09 -5.13 -7.72
CA GLU A 19 6.27 -4.43 -7.21
C GLU A 19 6.07 -3.92 -5.78
N SER A 20 7.09 -4.09 -4.94
CA SER A 20 7.05 -3.66 -3.55
C SER A 20 7.25 -2.16 -3.45
N LEU A 21 6.26 -1.45 -2.92
CA LEU A 21 6.36 -0.01 -2.62
C LEU A 21 6.82 0.26 -1.19
N GLY A 22 6.82 -0.74 -0.31
CA GLY A 22 7.31 -0.60 1.06
C GLY A 22 6.91 -1.77 1.95
N VAL A 23 7.55 -1.87 3.12
CA VAL A 23 7.21 -2.86 4.16
C VAL A 23 7.06 -2.12 5.49
N TYR A 24 5.96 -2.38 6.16
CA TYR A 24 5.49 -1.67 7.34
C TYR A 24 5.13 -2.65 8.45
N GLU A 25 5.17 -2.20 9.70
CA GLU A 25 4.82 -3.06 10.85
C GLU A 25 3.30 -3.26 10.98
N GLU A 26 2.50 -2.33 10.47
CA GLU A 26 1.04 -2.33 10.56
C GLU A 26 0.40 -2.08 9.19
N ALA A 27 -0.74 -2.71 8.92
CA ALA A 27 -1.47 -2.54 7.67
C ALA A 27 -1.94 -1.09 7.47
N GLN A 28 -2.37 -0.43 8.56
CA GLN A 28 -2.81 0.96 8.53
C GLN A 28 -1.65 1.90 8.17
N HIS A 29 -0.45 1.68 8.72
CA HIS A 29 0.74 2.43 8.34
C HIS A 29 1.08 2.30 6.85
N ALA A 30 0.84 1.14 6.23
CA ALA A 30 1.05 0.97 4.80
C ALA A 30 0.09 1.83 3.95
N VAL A 31 -1.16 1.98 4.39
CA VAL A 31 -2.15 2.84 3.72
C VAL A 31 -1.83 4.32 3.95
N ASP A 32 -1.51 4.70 5.18
CA ASP A 32 -1.14 6.08 5.52
C ASP A 32 0.08 6.53 4.70
N ALA A 33 1.12 5.71 4.63
CA ALA A 33 2.31 6.00 3.84
C ALA A 33 1.97 6.20 2.34
N LEU A 34 1.06 5.41 1.79
CA LEU A 34 0.62 5.60 0.39
C LEU A 34 -0.14 6.89 0.20
N CYS A 35 -1.07 7.23 1.09
CA CYS A 35 -1.84 8.47 1.04
C CYS A 35 -0.93 9.70 1.18
N ASP A 36 0.11 9.60 2.02
CA ASP A 36 1.05 10.69 2.28
C ASP A 36 2.18 10.73 1.22
N GLY A 37 2.26 9.74 0.32
CA GLY A 37 3.31 9.63 -0.70
C GLY A 37 4.68 9.16 -0.19
N ASP A 38 4.76 8.74 1.08
CA ASP A 38 5.94 8.20 1.77
C ASP A 38 6.19 6.71 1.41
N VAL A 39 6.07 6.38 0.12
CA VAL A 39 6.30 5.03 -0.43
C VAL A 39 7.40 5.07 -1.47
N PHE A 40 8.01 3.91 -1.73
CA PHE A 40 8.98 3.78 -2.81
C PHE A 40 8.30 3.96 -4.17
N GLN A 41 8.93 4.74 -5.04
CA GLN A 41 8.53 4.85 -6.44
C GLN A 41 8.85 3.55 -7.19
N PRO A 42 7.89 2.99 -7.93
CA PRO A 42 8.18 1.84 -8.76
C PRO A 42 9.14 2.22 -9.90
N THR A 43 10.01 1.29 -10.25
CA THR A 43 11.11 1.51 -11.20
C THR A 43 10.64 1.67 -12.64
N TRP A 44 9.48 1.11 -12.97
CA TRP A 44 8.92 1.11 -14.32
C TRP A 44 8.02 2.30 -14.62
N ARG A 45 7.60 3.08 -13.60
CA ARG A 45 6.72 4.23 -13.78
C ARG A 45 6.80 5.19 -12.60
N ALA A 46 6.90 6.49 -12.90
CA ALA A 46 6.67 7.53 -11.92
C ALA A 46 5.16 7.67 -11.64
N ILE A 47 4.79 7.64 -10.36
CA ILE A 47 3.40 7.76 -9.90
C ILE A 47 3.31 8.96 -8.96
N ASP A 48 2.35 9.83 -9.21
CA ASP A 48 2.06 10.93 -8.30
C ASP A 48 1.08 10.46 -7.22
N PHE A 49 1.62 9.97 -6.11
CA PHE A 49 0.85 9.35 -5.03
C PHE A 49 -0.08 10.35 -4.31
N GLU A 50 0.27 11.64 -4.28
CA GLU A 50 -0.54 12.70 -3.67
C GLU A 50 -1.86 12.93 -4.41
N THR A 51 -1.93 12.52 -5.68
CA THR A 51 -3.12 12.68 -6.53
C THR A 51 -4.01 11.44 -6.58
N LEU A 52 -3.59 10.34 -5.93
CA LEU A 52 -4.36 9.11 -5.92
C LEU A 52 -5.60 9.27 -5.03
N ASP A 53 -6.75 8.96 -5.61
CA ASP A 53 -8.01 8.86 -4.86
C ASP A 53 -8.06 7.50 -4.15
N VAL A 54 -7.31 7.41 -3.05
CA VAL A 54 -7.22 6.21 -2.21
C VAL A 54 -7.76 6.49 -0.81
N PRO A 55 -8.68 5.65 -0.29
CA PRO A 55 -9.24 5.88 1.04
C PRO A 55 -8.18 5.77 2.14
N ARG A 56 -8.04 6.74 3.04
CA ARG A 56 -7.07 6.59 4.16
C ARG A 56 -7.46 5.49 5.16
N ASN A 57 -8.72 5.10 5.15
CA ASN A 57 -9.27 4.05 6.00
C ASN A 57 -9.06 2.67 5.35
N LEU A 58 -8.27 1.81 5.99
CA LEU A 58 -8.02 0.43 5.54
C LEU A 58 -9.33 -0.39 5.39
N TYR A 59 -10.37 -0.09 6.20
CA TYR A 59 -11.67 -0.77 6.09
C TYR A 59 -12.45 -0.41 4.82
N ASP A 60 -12.20 0.78 4.26
CA ASP A 60 -12.73 1.19 2.95
C ASP A 60 -11.94 0.57 1.79
N TRP A 61 -10.73 0.04 2.05
CA TRP A 61 -9.89 -0.58 1.04
C TRP A 61 -10.25 -2.03 0.70
N ARG A 62 -10.77 -2.82 1.66
CA ARG A 62 -11.43 -4.13 1.40
C ARG A 62 -11.80 -4.93 2.67
N TYR A 63 -13.01 -5.51 2.68
CA TYR A 63 -13.27 -6.82 3.29
C TYR A 63 -14.30 -7.60 2.45
N GLU A 64 -13.89 -8.13 1.31
CA GLU A 64 -14.48 -9.38 0.79
C GLU A 64 -13.40 -10.45 0.94
N ALA A 65 -13.32 -11.02 2.14
CA ALA A 65 -12.79 -12.36 2.31
C ALA A 65 -13.94 -13.31 1.94
N ASP A 66 -13.87 -13.91 0.75
CA ASP A 66 -14.53 -15.19 0.44
C ASP A 66 -13.46 -16.28 0.50
#